data_AF-A0A6F8T9F5-F1
#
_entry.id   AF-A0A6F8T9F5-F1
#
_cell.length_a   1.000
_cell.length_b   1.000
_cell.length_c   1.000
_cell.angle_alpha   90.00
_cell.angle_beta   90.00
_cell.angle_gamma   90.00
#
_symmetry.space_group_name_H-M   'P 1'
#
loop_
_entity.id
_entity.type
_entity.pdbx_description
1 polymer ?
#
loop_
_entity_poly.entity_id
_entity_poly.type
_entity_poly.pdbx_seq_one_letter_code
_entity_poly.pdbx_strand_id
1 'polypeptide(L)'
;MLTPASPLTTWEITDDCIYKGMNHYIPPGEICHVIVTINAGGTAAHIQQNLIINYGPTFQTITPAPVLGFEITSSATGFFFTTEPVGHNMLVNTTQFLSWTVENSSASNITINSATIHFTDASPLIAVPTFSNDCGNIVPANGGTCTISTTIQALNTAGEVNEFLAIPYDSGKTLITDKPTNFSILSSANTRTFMFENQCPYDVWLAFVGGGQINGCATDTDCDNKPNVIPGTFVCDPAANTGAGICNWKNPTPPGGDYRVLANGGTKNVTLIENVYPLSSTQHLVWSGVIGGRTSCTTTGCSTADCGGGTGGCPVGRGLDQPAQQAEPTFQQESDFYDITGINGINIPMSIEPQGVTRDAVNPYTCGAPGITVDQVSTGGTIGACDWSFTPPSNNYIWVATGGANCNVNGDCDEAGGEACGLSPANIIANSAQRTCGIFKGYWTANQVCGINTSYSQAPYLCTNAATNGTFTNMYQCSGTGYDQSCYNSSGSTTCCGCHNWQEAPTSLVLPSDPLIVAQCNVTGNGSNNAVWSANALPTLGWYKAACPPFYVYPFDDKSSTFSCTNNPTGINSTNYKITYCPGGNSGAPIGVTPNP
;
A
#
# COMPACT_ATOMS: atom_id res chain seq x y z
N MET A 1 20.47 -0.69 -40.49
CA MET A 1 20.29 -1.88 -41.35
C MET A 1 19.01 -2.56 -40.90
N LEU A 2 18.11 -2.90 -41.82
CA LEU A 2 16.88 -3.63 -41.49
C LEU A 2 17.13 -5.14 -41.58
N THR A 3 16.60 -5.89 -40.63
CA THR A 3 16.40 -7.33 -40.78
C THR A 3 15.23 -7.61 -41.74
N PRO A 4 15.15 -8.80 -42.37
CA PRO A 4 14.30 -9.06 -43.54
C PRO A 4 12.77 -9.08 -43.30
N ALA A 5 12.29 -8.68 -42.11
CA ALA A 5 10.91 -8.84 -41.69
C ALA A 5 10.29 -7.54 -41.12
N SER A 6 10.77 -6.37 -41.55
CA SER A 6 10.20 -5.07 -41.15
C SER A 6 8.90 -4.78 -41.92
N PRO A 7 7.82 -4.28 -41.28
CA PRO A 7 6.58 -3.82 -41.94
C PRO A 7 6.78 -2.58 -42.83
N LEU A 8 7.98 -2.00 -42.79
CA LEU A 8 8.44 -0.88 -43.60
C LEU A 8 9.20 -1.42 -44.82
N THR A 9 8.77 -1.02 -46.01
CA THR A 9 9.32 -1.56 -47.28
C THR A 9 10.57 -0.82 -47.73
N THR A 10 10.71 0.45 -47.38
CA THR A 10 11.89 1.28 -47.68
C THR A 10 12.07 2.40 -46.65
N TRP A 11 13.34 2.70 -46.33
CA TRP A 11 13.75 3.90 -45.62
C TRP A 11 14.60 4.74 -46.57
N GLU A 12 14.16 5.96 -46.82
CA GLU A 12 14.96 6.94 -47.56
C GLU A 12 15.29 8.08 -46.59
N ILE A 13 16.58 8.22 -46.29
CA ILE A 13 17.08 9.33 -45.49
C ILE A 13 17.68 10.33 -46.46
N THR A 14 17.14 11.54 -46.44
CA THR A 14 17.68 12.68 -47.17
C THR A 14 17.98 13.79 -46.18
N ASP A 15 18.88 14.68 -46.55
CA ASP A 15 19.17 15.88 -45.80
C ASP A 15 19.40 17.04 -46.75
N ASP A 16 19.21 18.26 -46.24
CA ASP A 16 19.53 19.50 -46.95
C ASP A 16 20.93 20.05 -46.56
N CYS A 17 21.77 19.25 -45.90
CA CYS A 17 23.08 19.68 -45.40
C CYS A 17 24.08 19.86 -46.55
N ILE A 18 24.20 21.08 -47.09
CA ILE A 18 25.21 21.39 -48.13
C ILE A 18 26.06 22.58 -47.69
N TYR A 19 27.38 22.36 -47.58
CA TYR A 19 28.34 23.43 -47.31
C TYR A 19 29.49 23.41 -48.31
N LYS A 20 29.70 24.53 -49.02
CA LYS A 20 30.73 24.70 -50.06
C LYS A 20 30.73 23.59 -51.14
N GLY A 21 29.55 23.15 -51.54
CA GLY A 21 29.37 22.10 -52.55
C GLY A 21 29.67 20.69 -52.05
N MET A 22 29.85 20.50 -50.74
CA MET A 22 29.98 19.20 -50.11
C MET A 22 28.67 18.84 -49.39
N ASN A 23 28.12 17.66 -49.69
CA ASN A 23 26.94 17.11 -49.04
C ASN A 23 27.28 16.60 -47.63
N HIS A 24 26.30 16.62 -46.71
CA HIS A 24 26.41 16.21 -45.31
C HIS A 24 27.32 17.11 -44.46
N TYR A 25 27.44 18.39 -44.83
CA TYR A 25 28.18 19.39 -44.05
C TYR A 25 27.27 20.54 -43.63
N ILE A 26 27.39 20.95 -42.37
CA ILE A 26 26.59 22.02 -41.77
C ILE A 26 27.52 23.19 -41.41
N PRO A 27 27.29 24.41 -41.91
CA PRO A 27 28.04 25.58 -41.48
C PRO A 27 27.75 25.95 -40.01
N PRO A 28 28.71 26.60 -39.31
CA PRO A 28 28.48 27.07 -37.95
C PRO A 28 27.27 28.02 -37.85
N GLY A 29 26.30 27.67 -37.01
CA GLY A 29 25.12 28.51 -36.72
C GLY A 29 23.94 28.31 -37.67
N GLU A 30 24.03 27.42 -38.65
CA GLU A 30 22.89 27.05 -39.50
C GLU A 30 22.23 25.75 -39.05
N ILE A 31 20.99 25.56 -39.52
CA ILE A 31 20.15 24.40 -39.23
C ILE A 31 20.16 23.50 -40.47
N CYS A 32 20.41 22.20 -40.26
CA CYS A 32 20.16 21.19 -41.27
C CYS A 32 18.92 20.38 -40.90
N HIS A 33 18.08 20.09 -41.89
CA HIS A 33 16.89 19.27 -41.77
C HIS A 33 17.18 17.89 -42.34
N VAL A 34 17.15 16.89 -41.45
CA VAL A 34 17.17 15.49 -41.84
C VAL A 34 15.74 15.04 -42.08
N ILE A 35 15.43 14.61 -43.30
CA ILE A 35 14.12 14.13 -43.70
C ILE A 35 14.20 12.61 -43.81
N VAL A 36 13.36 11.94 -43.03
CA VAL A 36 13.18 10.49 -43.09
C VAL A 36 11.87 10.21 -43.80
N THR A 37 11.95 9.62 -45.00
CA THR A 37 10.77 9.13 -45.72
C THR A 37 10.63 7.63 -45.49
N ILE A 38 9.44 7.24 -45.03
CA ILE A 38 9.11 5.87 -44.64
C ILE A 38 7.94 5.40 -45.50
N ASN A 39 8.11 4.31 -46.24
CA ASN A 39 7.00 3.68 -46.97
C ASN A 39 6.46 2.48 -46.19
N ALA A 40 5.19 2.56 -45.77
CA ALA A 40 4.48 1.47 -45.11
C ALA A 40 4.08 0.37 -46.10
N GLY A 41 4.35 -0.89 -45.77
CA GLY A 41 4.07 -2.05 -46.62
C GLY A 41 2.64 -2.58 -46.62
N GLY A 42 1.68 -1.84 -46.06
CA GLY A 42 0.27 -2.25 -45.95
C GLY A 42 -0.10 -3.04 -44.69
N THR A 43 0.78 -3.10 -43.68
CA THR A 43 0.57 -3.82 -42.42
C THR A 43 0.38 -2.84 -41.25
N ALA A 44 -0.52 -3.14 -40.31
CA ALA A 44 -0.65 -2.35 -39.09
C ALA A 44 0.56 -2.59 -38.18
N ALA A 45 1.13 -1.53 -37.62
CA ALA A 45 2.23 -1.61 -36.66
C ALA A 45 2.33 -0.33 -35.83
N HIS A 46 2.64 -0.48 -34.55
CA HIS A 46 3.18 0.62 -33.75
C HIS A 46 4.70 0.57 -33.85
N ILE A 47 5.32 1.67 -34.28
CA ILE A 47 6.77 1.73 -34.45
C ILE A 47 7.31 2.88 -33.62
N GLN A 48 8.22 2.54 -32.70
CA GLN A 48 9.05 3.47 -31.96
C GLN A 48 10.50 3.20 -32.32
N GLN A 49 11.18 4.17 -32.94
CA GLN A 49 12.60 4.03 -33.30
C GLN A 49 13.42 5.24 -32.90
N ASN A 50 14.65 4.97 -32.46
CA ASN A 50 15.65 5.99 -32.21
C ASN A 50 16.32 6.40 -33.51
N LEU A 51 16.30 7.70 -33.84
CA LEU A 51 17.08 8.24 -34.94
C LEU A 51 18.51 8.51 -34.45
N ILE A 52 19.46 7.68 -34.88
CA ILE A 52 20.88 7.86 -34.56
C ILE A 52 21.54 8.73 -35.64
N ILE A 53 21.94 9.94 -35.26
CA ILE A 53 22.73 10.83 -36.12
C ILE A 53 24.16 10.88 -35.59
N ASN A 54 25.11 10.46 -36.42
CA ASN A 54 26.53 10.53 -36.13
C ASN A 54 27.19 11.69 -36.89
N TYR A 55 28.10 12.41 -36.26
CA TYR A 55 28.80 13.55 -36.86
C TYR A 55 30.30 13.59 -36.50
N GLY A 56 31.05 14.31 -37.32
CA GLY A 56 32.48 14.55 -37.12
C GLY A 56 33.39 13.37 -37.47
N PRO A 57 34.70 13.60 -37.57
CA PRO A 57 35.69 12.59 -37.99
C PRO A 57 35.90 11.46 -36.99
N THR A 58 35.42 11.62 -35.74
CA THR A 58 35.53 10.62 -34.68
C THR A 58 34.22 9.87 -34.41
N PHE A 59 33.19 10.02 -35.26
CA PHE A 59 31.87 9.42 -35.09
C PHE A 59 31.25 9.66 -33.70
N GLN A 60 30.85 10.90 -33.43
CA GLN A 60 30.09 11.23 -32.22
C GLN A 60 28.59 11.14 -32.49
N THR A 61 27.81 10.64 -31.52
CA THR A 61 26.34 10.52 -31.63
C THR A 61 25.64 11.71 -30.96
N ILE A 62 24.60 12.26 -31.61
CA ILE A 62 23.76 13.30 -30.99
C ILE A 62 22.91 12.67 -29.87
N THR A 63 22.94 13.26 -28.67
CA THR A 63 22.20 12.79 -27.48
C THR A 63 21.35 13.90 -26.86
N PRO A 64 20.10 13.61 -26.41
CA PRO A 64 19.41 12.32 -26.52
C PRO A 64 18.97 12.03 -27.95
N ALA A 65 18.93 10.74 -28.33
CA ALA A 65 18.45 10.34 -29.64
C ALA A 65 16.96 10.73 -29.78
N PRO A 66 16.56 11.44 -30.85
CA PRO A 66 15.16 11.70 -31.12
C PRO A 66 14.39 10.39 -31.29
N VAL A 67 13.22 10.29 -30.65
CA VAL A 67 12.35 9.13 -30.75
C VAL A 67 11.23 9.42 -31.74
N LEU A 68 11.17 8.65 -32.82
CA LEU A 68 10.09 8.69 -33.79
C LEU A 68 9.02 7.68 -33.36
N GLY A 69 7.83 8.17 -32.99
CA GLY A 69 6.66 7.34 -32.71
C GLY A 69 5.60 7.56 -33.77
N PHE A 70 5.19 6.49 -34.46
CA PHE A 70 4.09 6.55 -35.42
C PHE A 70 3.27 5.26 -35.43
N GLU A 71 1.99 5.42 -35.71
CA GLU A 71 1.02 4.35 -35.81
C GLU A 71 0.71 4.11 -37.29
N ILE A 72 0.99 2.90 -37.76
CA ILE A 72 0.56 2.44 -39.07
C ILE A 72 -0.73 1.66 -38.84
N THR A 73 -1.85 2.14 -39.38
CA THR A 73 -3.13 1.42 -39.33
C THR A 73 -3.33 0.68 -40.66
N SER A 74 -3.57 -0.63 -40.62
CA SER A 74 -4.03 -1.40 -41.79
C SER A 74 -5.55 -1.41 -41.85
N SER A 75 -6.09 -1.39 -43.05
CA SER A 75 -7.53 -1.50 -43.32
C SER A 75 -8.02 -2.97 -43.38
N ALA A 76 -7.38 -3.91 -42.68
CA ALA A 76 -7.68 -5.36 -42.65
C ALA A 76 -7.03 -6.00 -41.41
N THR A 77 -7.55 -6.97 -40.65
CA THR A 77 -8.75 -7.85 -40.67
C THR A 77 -8.73 -8.63 -39.34
N GLY A 78 -9.78 -8.55 -38.53
CA GLY A 78 -10.16 -9.45 -37.44
C GLY A 78 -9.12 -10.23 -36.60
N PHE A 79 -7.90 -9.73 -36.37
CA PHE A 79 -6.92 -10.35 -35.47
C PHE A 79 -6.18 -9.26 -34.68
N PHE A 80 -6.26 -9.29 -33.36
CA PHE A 80 -5.79 -8.18 -32.51
C PHE A 80 -5.49 -8.64 -31.07
N PHE A 81 -4.70 -7.84 -30.35
CA PHE A 81 -4.49 -8.02 -28.91
C PHE A 81 -5.72 -7.56 -28.12
N THR A 82 -6.18 -8.39 -27.21
CA THR A 82 -7.24 -8.05 -26.23
C THR A 82 -6.68 -7.82 -24.84
N THR A 83 -5.48 -8.34 -24.56
CA THR A 83 -4.78 -8.11 -23.29
C THR A 83 -3.27 -8.02 -23.56
N GLU A 84 -2.64 -7.01 -22.98
CA GLU A 84 -1.21 -6.70 -23.07
C GLU A 84 -0.64 -6.62 -21.65
N PRO A 85 0.60 -7.10 -21.39
CA PRO A 85 1.20 -7.05 -20.07
C PRO A 85 1.66 -5.64 -19.71
N VAL A 86 1.80 -5.38 -18.41
CA VAL A 86 2.54 -4.23 -17.89
C VAL A 86 3.92 -4.74 -17.47
N GLY A 87 4.97 -4.06 -17.89
CA GLY A 87 6.33 -4.38 -17.46
C GLY A 87 6.55 -3.85 -16.06
N HIS A 88 7.07 -4.67 -15.16
CA HIS A 88 7.49 -4.19 -13.83
C HIS A 88 9.00 -4.05 -13.77
N ASN A 89 9.46 -3.11 -12.97
CA ASN A 89 10.89 -2.99 -12.72
C ASN A 89 11.44 -4.31 -12.18
N MET A 90 12.55 -4.74 -12.74
CA MET A 90 13.24 -5.96 -12.38
C MET A 90 14.54 -5.62 -11.67
N LEU A 91 15.06 -6.55 -10.88
CA LEU A 91 16.44 -6.47 -10.44
C LEU A 91 17.34 -7.21 -11.38
N VAL A 92 18.60 -6.79 -11.44
CA VAL A 92 19.63 -7.59 -12.12
C VAL A 92 19.59 -9.04 -11.64
N ASN A 93 19.65 -10.00 -12.57
CA ASN A 93 19.59 -11.44 -12.34
C ASN A 93 18.25 -11.99 -11.79
N THR A 94 17.14 -11.25 -11.92
CA THR A 94 15.79 -11.75 -11.58
C THR A 94 14.96 -12.11 -12.81
N THR A 95 13.80 -12.72 -12.61
CA THR A 95 12.86 -13.11 -13.67
C THR A 95 11.50 -12.46 -13.49
N GLN A 96 10.79 -12.24 -14.59
CA GLN A 96 9.41 -11.75 -14.61
C GLN A 96 8.60 -12.51 -15.66
N PHE A 97 7.33 -12.78 -15.36
CA PHE A 97 6.39 -13.42 -16.27
C PHE A 97 5.58 -12.37 -17.05
N LEU A 98 5.47 -12.56 -18.37
CA LEU A 98 4.67 -11.72 -19.26
C LEU A 98 3.62 -12.58 -19.97
N SER A 99 2.41 -12.04 -20.14
CA SER A 99 1.31 -12.71 -20.82
C SER A 99 0.48 -11.76 -21.67
N TRP A 100 0.12 -12.23 -22.87
CA TRP A 100 -0.71 -11.54 -23.85
C TRP A 100 -1.89 -12.42 -24.23
N THR A 101 -3.00 -11.79 -24.59
CA THR A 101 -4.15 -12.46 -25.19
C THR A 101 -4.42 -11.86 -26.56
N VAL A 102 -4.52 -12.70 -27.57
CA VAL A 102 -4.94 -12.33 -28.93
C VAL A 102 -6.30 -12.93 -29.24
N GLU A 103 -7.09 -12.22 -30.05
CA GLU A 103 -8.41 -12.67 -30.52
C GLU A 103 -8.47 -12.65 -32.04
N ASN A 104 -9.08 -13.69 -32.62
CA ASN A 104 -9.37 -13.82 -34.05
C ASN A 104 -10.88 -13.72 -34.33
N SER A 105 -11.35 -12.55 -34.74
CA SER A 105 -12.72 -12.32 -35.22
C SER A 105 -12.93 -12.65 -36.71
N SER A 106 -11.92 -13.19 -37.39
CA SER A 106 -12.04 -13.61 -38.79
C SER A 106 -12.81 -14.94 -38.92
N ALA A 107 -13.38 -15.19 -40.10
CA ALA A 107 -14.17 -16.40 -40.37
C ALA A 107 -13.33 -17.69 -40.52
N SER A 108 -12.00 -17.60 -40.46
CA SER A 108 -11.07 -18.72 -40.62
C SER A 108 -10.04 -18.73 -39.49
N ASN A 109 -9.53 -19.91 -39.14
CA ASN A 109 -8.49 -20.05 -38.13
C ASN A 109 -7.21 -19.36 -38.60
N ILE A 110 -6.52 -18.71 -37.68
CA ILE A 110 -5.23 -18.03 -37.93
C ILE A 110 -4.12 -18.89 -37.38
N THR A 111 -3.08 -19.14 -38.19
CA THR A 111 -1.87 -19.84 -37.73
C THR A 111 -0.79 -18.82 -37.40
N ILE A 112 -0.36 -18.76 -36.14
CA ILE A 112 0.73 -17.90 -35.67
C ILE A 112 2.07 -18.60 -35.81
N ASN A 113 3.14 -17.87 -36.16
CA ASN A 113 4.47 -18.43 -36.32
C ASN A 113 5.31 -18.24 -35.05
N SER A 114 5.57 -19.31 -34.32
CA SER A 114 6.27 -19.29 -33.03
C SER A 114 7.78 -19.03 -33.14
N ALA A 115 8.39 -19.20 -34.32
CA ALA A 115 9.82 -18.94 -34.53
C ALA A 115 10.17 -17.44 -34.62
N THR A 116 9.16 -16.58 -34.70
CA THR A 116 9.26 -15.17 -35.07
C THR A 116 8.56 -14.25 -34.07
N ILE A 117 8.24 -14.78 -32.89
CA ILE A 117 7.80 -13.98 -31.75
C ILE A 117 9.04 -13.19 -31.29
N HIS A 118 9.25 -12.03 -31.91
CA HIS A 118 10.48 -11.25 -31.78
C HIS A 118 10.38 -10.27 -30.61
N PHE A 119 11.37 -10.32 -29.73
CA PHE A 119 11.96 -9.14 -29.11
C PHE A 119 12.89 -8.52 -30.16
N THR A 120 12.66 -7.27 -30.54
CA THR A 120 13.19 -6.71 -31.79
C THR A 120 14.66 -6.31 -31.77
N ASP A 121 15.40 -6.54 -30.67
CA ASP A 121 16.87 -6.57 -30.64
C ASP A 121 17.39 -7.48 -29.50
N ALA A 122 18.64 -7.96 -29.62
CA ALA A 122 19.33 -8.62 -28.51
C ALA A 122 19.57 -7.60 -27.39
N SER A 123 18.78 -7.67 -26.32
CA SER A 123 18.95 -6.79 -25.16
C SER A 123 20.17 -7.22 -24.33
N PRO A 124 21.10 -6.31 -23.98
CA PRO A 124 22.12 -6.59 -22.96
C PRO A 124 21.52 -6.64 -21.55
N LEU A 125 20.24 -6.29 -21.41
CA LEU A 125 19.54 -6.18 -20.15
C LEU A 125 18.71 -7.43 -19.86
N ILE A 126 18.14 -8.12 -20.86
CA ILE A 126 17.38 -9.36 -20.65
C ILE A 126 17.91 -10.56 -21.46
N ALA A 127 17.86 -11.76 -20.88
CA ALA A 127 18.18 -12.99 -21.58
C ALA A 127 17.12 -13.30 -22.64
N VAL A 128 17.50 -14.05 -23.68
CA VAL A 128 16.59 -14.46 -24.75
C VAL A 128 15.42 -15.27 -24.16
N PRO A 129 14.18 -14.75 -24.21
CA PRO A 129 13.04 -15.41 -23.61
C PRO A 129 12.47 -16.50 -24.51
N THR A 130 11.83 -17.48 -23.89
CA THR A 130 11.16 -18.59 -24.60
C THR A 130 9.66 -18.44 -24.47
N PHE A 131 8.95 -18.40 -25.59
CA PHE A 131 7.50 -18.22 -25.60
C PHE A 131 6.76 -19.55 -25.66
N SER A 132 5.58 -19.56 -25.03
CA SER A 132 4.59 -20.64 -25.13
C SER A 132 3.22 -20.05 -25.47
N ASN A 133 2.31 -20.89 -25.97
CA ASN A 133 0.92 -20.53 -26.15
C ASN A 133 -0.02 -21.71 -25.85
N ASP A 134 -1.26 -21.40 -25.48
CA ASP A 134 -2.29 -22.38 -25.12
C ASP A 134 -3.09 -22.92 -26.32
N CYS A 135 -2.92 -22.34 -27.51
CA CYS A 135 -3.70 -22.66 -28.70
C CYS A 135 -2.98 -23.56 -29.71
N GLY A 136 -1.78 -24.08 -29.38
CA GLY A 136 -1.00 -24.93 -30.30
C GLY A 136 -0.64 -24.23 -31.61
N ASN A 137 -0.49 -22.90 -31.57
CA ASN A 137 -0.24 -21.98 -32.69
C ASN A 137 -1.43 -21.78 -33.66
N ILE A 138 -2.64 -22.22 -33.33
CA ILE A 138 -3.83 -22.02 -34.17
C ILE A 138 -4.89 -21.27 -33.37
N VAL A 139 -5.09 -19.99 -33.69
CA VAL A 139 -6.12 -19.16 -33.07
C VAL A 139 -7.46 -19.42 -33.77
N PRO A 140 -8.49 -19.95 -33.06
CA PRO A 140 -9.76 -20.34 -33.70
C PRO A 140 -10.49 -19.15 -34.32
N ALA A 141 -11.23 -19.40 -35.40
CA ALA A 141 -12.11 -18.41 -36.06
C ALA A 141 -13.23 -17.90 -35.14
N ASN A 142 -13.89 -16.81 -35.57
CA ASN A 142 -15.16 -16.30 -35.01
C ASN A 142 -15.10 -15.92 -33.52
N GLY A 143 -14.06 -15.19 -33.12
CA GLY A 143 -13.84 -14.71 -31.75
C GLY A 143 -13.02 -15.67 -30.89
N GLY A 144 -12.29 -16.61 -31.49
CA GLY A 144 -11.40 -17.49 -30.76
C GLY A 144 -10.20 -16.74 -30.21
N THR A 145 -9.77 -17.10 -29.00
CA THR A 145 -8.63 -16.47 -28.31
C THR A 145 -7.43 -17.40 -28.20
N CYS A 146 -6.24 -16.81 -28.03
CA CYS A 146 -5.03 -17.53 -27.70
C CYS A 146 -4.20 -16.73 -26.70
N THR A 147 -3.76 -17.39 -25.63
CA THR A 147 -2.87 -16.81 -24.63
C THR A 147 -1.43 -17.14 -25.00
N ILE A 148 -0.60 -16.11 -25.09
CA ILE A 148 0.85 -16.22 -25.31
C ILE A 148 1.54 -15.80 -24.02
N SER A 149 2.58 -16.51 -23.62
CA SER A 149 3.29 -16.20 -22.37
C SER A 149 4.79 -16.46 -22.45
N THR A 150 5.56 -15.75 -21.64
CA THR A 150 6.99 -16.00 -21.47
C THR A 150 7.47 -15.59 -20.08
N THR A 151 8.64 -16.10 -19.68
CA THR A 151 9.40 -15.59 -18.55
C THR A 151 10.66 -14.91 -19.08
N ILE A 152 10.78 -13.61 -18.85
CA ILE A 152 11.99 -12.84 -19.14
C ILE A 152 12.94 -12.93 -17.94
N GLN A 153 14.25 -12.91 -18.20
CA GLN A 153 15.29 -12.88 -17.16
C GLN A 153 16.13 -11.63 -17.34
N ALA A 154 16.14 -10.74 -16.34
CA ALA A 154 17.09 -9.65 -16.28
C ALA A 154 18.51 -10.19 -16.09
N LEU A 155 19.45 -9.64 -16.83
CA LEU A 155 20.88 -9.93 -16.76
C LEU A 155 21.53 -9.09 -15.66
N ASN A 156 22.86 -8.98 -15.69
CA ASN A 156 23.64 -8.33 -14.64
C ASN A 156 23.80 -6.80 -14.82
N THR A 157 23.11 -6.21 -15.79
CA THR A 157 23.26 -4.79 -16.17
C THR A 157 21.94 -4.06 -15.94
N ALA A 158 22.01 -2.93 -15.25
CA ALA A 158 20.87 -2.04 -15.05
C ALA A 158 20.63 -1.16 -16.28
N GLY A 159 19.37 -0.78 -16.52
CA GLY A 159 18.98 0.05 -17.65
C GLY A 159 17.48 0.02 -17.91
N GLU A 160 17.01 0.85 -18.83
CA GLU A 160 15.62 0.85 -19.28
C GLU A 160 15.40 -0.23 -20.35
N VAL A 161 14.32 -0.99 -20.21
CA VAL A 161 13.82 -1.93 -21.20
C VAL A 161 12.59 -1.33 -21.85
N ASN A 162 12.60 -1.24 -23.18
CA ASN A 162 11.46 -0.83 -24.00
C ASN A 162 11.34 -1.88 -25.11
N GLU A 163 10.37 -2.77 -24.97
CA GLU A 163 10.23 -3.94 -25.84
C GLU A 163 8.76 -4.18 -26.18
N PHE A 164 8.50 -4.80 -27.33
CA PHE A 164 7.14 -5.11 -27.80
C PHE A 164 7.12 -6.50 -28.42
N LEU A 165 5.98 -7.18 -28.31
CA LEU A 165 5.69 -8.47 -28.92
C LEU A 165 5.22 -8.29 -30.36
N ALA A 166 5.94 -8.89 -31.30
CA ALA A 166 5.53 -8.95 -32.70
C ALA A 166 5.15 -10.39 -33.09
N ILE A 167 3.92 -10.61 -33.55
CA ILE A 167 3.41 -11.94 -33.93
C ILE A 167 3.10 -11.95 -35.43
N PRO A 168 3.91 -12.63 -36.24
CA PRO A 168 3.55 -12.84 -37.63
C PRO A 168 2.65 -14.06 -37.78
N TYR A 169 1.76 -13.97 -38.76
CA TYR A 169 0.77 -15.00 -39.09
C TYR A 169 0.64 -15.17 -40.60
N ASP A 170 -0.17 -16.15 -41.03
CA ASP A 170 -0.36 -16.49 -42.45
C ASP A 170 0.95 -16.76 -43.22
N SER A 171 1.79 -17.62 -42.66
CA SER A 171 3.12 -17.95 -43.20
C SER A 171 4.08 -16.74 -43.26
N GLY A 172 3.95 -15.79 -42.32
CA GLY A 172 4.86 -14.65 -42.20
C GLY A 172 4.55 -13.49 -43.15
N LYS A 173 3.37 -13.48 -43.77
CA LYS A 173 2.95 -12.42 -44.69
C LYS A 173 2.32 -11.23 -43.98
N THR A 174 1.85 -11.44 -42.75
CA THR A 174 1.15 -10.42 -41.97
C THR A 174 1.70 -10.40 -40.55
N LEU A 175 1.60 -9.25 -39.87
CA LEU A 175 2.17 -8.99 -38.55
C LEU A 175 1.14 -8.23 -37.69
N ILE A 176 1.04 -8.59 -36.41
CA ILE A 176 0.47 -7.72 -35.38
C ILE A 176 1.54 -7.40 -34.33
N THR A 177 1.45 -6.22 -33.72
CA THR A 177 2.35 -5.77 -32.65
C THR A 177 1.52 -5.27 -31.47
N ASP A 178 1.97 -5.52 -30.25
CA ASP A 178 1.38 -4.93 -29.05
C ASP A 178 1.92 -3.51 -28.79
N LYS A 179 1.47 -2.90 -27.69
CA LYS A 179 2.09 -1.70 -27.12
C LYS A 179 3.46 -2.02 -26.49
N PRO A 180 4.45 -1.11 -26.62
CA PRO A 180 5.72 -1.25 -25.92
C PRO A 180 5.54 -1.41 -24.40
N THR A 181 6.05 -2.52 -23.89
CA THR A 181 6.25 -2.79 -22.47
C THR A 181 7.50 -2.05 -22.00
N ASN A 182 7.32 -1.09 -21.08
CA ASN A 182 8.40 -0.26 -20.54
C ASN A 182 8.65 -0.59 -19.07
N PHE A 183 9.89 -0.91 -18.71
CA PHE A 183 10.30 -1.11 -17.31
C PHE A 183 11.81 -0.95 -17.13
N SER A 184 12.27 -0.70 -15.91
CA SER A 184 13.70 -0.57 -15.60
C SER A 184 14.25 -1.85 -14.97
N ILE A 185 15.46 -2.25 -15.37
CA ILE A 185 16.32 -3.18 -14.62
C ILE A 185 17.18 -2.36 -13.66
N LEU A 186 17.02 -2.61 -12.37
CA LEU A 186 17.67 -1.90 -11.28
C LEU A 186 18.90 -2.68 -10.80
N SER A 187 19.96 -1.96 -10.41
CA SER A 187 21.17 -2.55 -9.82
C SER A 187 20.97 -3.04 -8.39
N SER A 188 19.95 -2.52 -7.71
CA SER A 188 19.54 -2.89 -6.35
C SER A 188 18.05 -2.67 -6.17
N ALA A 189 17.42 -3.45 -5.27
CA ALA A 189 16.00 -3.30 -4.98
C ALA A 189 15.74 -1.85 -4.58
N ASN A 190 14.62 -1.28 -5.02
CA ASN A 190 14.11 -0.12 -4.31
C ASN A 190 13.86 -0.55 -2.86
N THR A 191 14.12 0.38 -1.94
CA THR A 191 13.95 0.09 -0.52
C THR A 191 13.31 1.26 0.17
N ARG A 192 12.54 0.95 1.22
CA ARG A 192 12.09 1.91 2.22
C ARG A 192 12.71 1.54 3.54
N THR A 193 13.08 2.56 4.30
CA THR A 193 13.59 2.40 5.64
C THR A 193 12.57 2.92 6.63
N PHE A 194 12.21 2.06 7.58
CA PHE A 194 11.51 2.42 8.80
C PHE A 194 12.54 2.76 9.87
N MET A 195 12.51 3.99 10.36
CA MET A 195 13.33 4.46 11.48
C MET A 195 12.46 4.45 12.73
N PHE A 196 12.65 3.45 13.57
CA PHE A 196 11.97 3.36 14.85
C PHE A 196 12.70 4.17 15.90
N GLU A 197 11.96 4.94 16.69
CA GLU A 197 12.42 5.60 17.91
C GLU A 197 11.49 5.24 19.05
N ASN A 198 12.05 4.78 20.17
CA ASN A 198 11.28 4.45 21.36
C ASN A 198 11.49 5.53 22.43
N GLN A 199 10.53 6.44 22.57
CA GLN A 199 10.53 7.47 23.62
C GLN A 199 9.80 7.01 24.89
N CYS A 200 9.34 5.76 24.94
CA CYS A 200 8.72 5.19 26.13
C CYS A 200 9.77 4.94 27.23
N PRO A 201 9.36 4.92 28.52
CA PRO A 201 10.25 4.60 29.63
C PRO A 201 10.57 3.09 29.75
N TYR A 202 10.04 2.27 28.84
CA TYR A 202 10.20 0.82 28.78
C TYR A 202 10.57 0.38 27.35
N ASP A 203 11.09 -0.83 27.20
CA ASP A 203 11.45 -1.36 25.89
C ASP A 203 10.22 -1.74 25.07
N VAL A 204 10.34 -1.64 23.76
CA VAL A 204 9.31 -2.02 22.79
C VAL A 204 9.88 -3.02 21.81
N TRP A 205 9.12 -4.07 21.48
CA TRP A 205 9.47 -5.03 20.43
C TRP A 205 8.67 -4.75 19.18
N LEU A 206 9.37 -4.57 18.06
CA LEU A 206 8.78 -4.27 16.77
C LEU A 206 7.81 -5.39 16.35
N ALA A 207 6.67 -5.03 15.79
CA ALA A 207 5.74 -5.96 15.18
C ALA A 207 5.38 -5.48 13.77
N PHE A 208 5.62 -6.35 12.78
CA PHE A 208 5.09 -6.21 11.43
C PHE A 208 4.14 -7.37 11.20
N VAL A 209 2.96 -7.08 10.67
CA VAL A 209 2.01 -8.10 10.22
C VAL A 209 1.56 -7.73 8.81
N GLY A 210 2.15 -8.40 7.82
CA GLY A 210 1.78 -8.27 6.42
C GLY A 210 0.39 -8.83 6.17
N GLY A 211 -0.44 -8.08 5.45
CA GLY A 211 -1.80 -8.48 5.12
C GLY A 211 -1.86 -9.65 4.15
N GLY A 212 -2.88 -10.49 4.29
CA GLY A 212 -3.22 -11.52 3.29
C GLY A 212 -3.65 -10.88 1.98
N GLN A 213 -3.04 -11.29 0.86
CA GLN A 213 -3.36 -10.75 -0.47
C GLN A 213 -4.03 -11.78 -1.38
N ILE A 214 -3.46 -12.98 -1.47
CA ILE A 214 -3.86 -13.97 -2.48
C ILE A 214 -4.27 -15.27 -1.80
N ASN A 215 -5.48 -15.75 -2.08
CA ASN A 215 -5.96 -17.03 -1.56
C ASN A 215 -5.29 -18.23 -2.27
N GLY A 216 -5.10 -19.31 -1.51
CA GLY A 216 -4.65 -20.61 -2.02
C GLY A 216 -3.13 -20.77 -2.01
N CYS A 217 -2.57 -21.39 -0.99
CA CYS A 217 -1.15 -21.79 -0.95
C CYS A 217 -0.95 -22.92 0.07
N ALA A 218 0.06 -23.78 -0.16
CA ALA A 218 0.56 -24.71 0.84
C ALA A 218 2.02 -24.40 1.23
N THR A 219 2.76 -23.75 0.33
CA THR A 219 4.17 -23.37 0.48
C THR A 219 4.42 -21.97 -0.07
N ASP A 220 5.55 -21.37 0.29
CA ASP A 220 5.99 -20.09 -0.28
C ASP A 220 6.17 -20.17 -1.80
N THR A 221 6.60 -21.32 -2.32
CA THR A 221 6.70 -21.56 -3.76
C THR A 221 5.36 -21.45 -4.48
N ASP A 222 4.25 -21.83 -3.83
CA ASP A 222 2.92 -21.64 -4.43
C ASP A 222 2.56 -20.15 -4.54
N CYS A 223 3.04 -19.32 -3.62
CA CYS A 223 2.88 -17.87 -3.66
C CYS A 223 3.77 -17.24 -4.73
N ASP A 224 5.03 -17.68 -4.82
CA ASP A 224 5.98 -17.20 -5.84
C ASP A 224 5.51 -17.51 -7.27
N ASN A 225 4.78 -18.61 -7.46
CA ASN A 225 4.23 -19.01 -8.75
C ASN A 225 2.91 -18.32 -9.11
N LYS A 226 2.37 -17.43 -8.25
CA LYS A 226 1.14 -16.69 -8.57
C LYS A 226 1.40 -15.69 -9.71
N PRO A 227 0.39 -15.44 -10.58
CA PRO A 227 0.52 -14.47 -11.66
C PRO A 227 0.96 -13.11 -11.14
N ASN A 228 1.93 -12.51 -11.84
CA ASN A 228 2.50 -11.19 -11.55
C ASN A 228 3.15 -11.05 -10.17
N VAL A 229 3.46 -12.15 -9.48
CA VAL A 229 4.19 -12.10 -8.21
C VAL A 229 5.68 -12.21 -8.46
N ILE A 230 6.44 -11.26 -7.91
CA ILE A 230 7.90 -11.38 -7.82
C ILE A 230 8.22 -12.37 -6.69
N PRO A 231 9.05 -13.40 -6.91
CA PRO A 231 9.40 -14.35 -5.86
C PRO A 231 9.91 -13.69 -4.57
N GLY A 232 9.43 -14.16 -3.43
CA GLY A 232 9.76 -13.64 -2.10
C GLY A 232 8.94 -12.42 -1.66
N THR A 233 7.98 -11.95 -2.46
CA THR A 233 7.02 -10.88 -2.08
C THR A 233 6.09 -11.32 -0.97
N PHE A 234 5.62 -12.58 -1.07
CA PHE A 234 4.65 -13.16 -0.15
C PHE A 234 5.25 -14.37 0.57
N VAL A 235 4.68 -14.66 1.74
CA VAL A 235 4.93 -15.87 2.54
C VAL A 235 3.59 -16.56 2.74
N CYS A 236 3.57 -17.89 2.60
CA CYS A 236 2.35 -18.66 2.75
C CYS A 236 2.01 -18.87 4.23
N ASP A 237 0.79 -18.53 4.63
CA ASP A 237 0.16 -19.12 5.81
C ASP A 237 -0.73 -20.28 5.33
N PRO A 238 -0.29 -21.55 5.44
CA PRO A 238 -1.04 -22.70 4.96
C PRO A 238 -2.24 -23.06 5.84
N ALA A 239 -2.30 -22.56 7.08
CA ALA A 239 -3.40 -22.85 8.00
C ALA A 239 -4.60 -21.91 7.78
N ALA A 240 -4.38 -20.77 7.12
CA ALA A 240 -5.42 -19.81 6.82
C ALA A 240 -6.53 -20.36 5.88
N ASN A 241 -7.65 -19.65 5.83
CA ASN A 241 -8.79 -19.94 4.95
C ASN A 241 -9.24 -21.42 5.01
N THR A 242 -9.49 -21.94 6.21
CA THR A 242 -9.88 -23.34 6.44
C THR A 242 -8.88 -24.37 5.89
N GLY A 243 -7.59 -24.04 5.90
CA GLY A 243 -6.51 -24.87 5.38
C GLY A 243 -6.27 -24.76 3.87
N ALA A 244 -6.97 -23.86 3.17
CA ALA A 244 -6.66 -23.53 1.78
C ALA A 244 -5.42 -22.63 1.64
N GLY A 245 -5.03 -21.97 2.74
CA GLY A 245 -3.89 -21.09 2.83
C GLY A 245 -4.08 -19.71 2.18
N ILE A 246 -3.28 -18.75 2.62
CA ILE A 246 -3.24 -17.37 2.13
C ILE A 246 -1.78 -16.92 1.98
N CYS A 247 -1.46 -16.29 0.85
CA CYS A 247 -0.20 -15.59 0.61
C CYS A 247 -0.27 -14.20 1.26
N ASN A 248 0.51 -14.01 2.33
CA ASN A 248 0.59 -12.76 3.09
C ASN A 248 1.85 -11.99 2.71
N TRP A 249 1.80 -10.66 2.76
CA TRP A 249 3.00 -9.84 2.56
C TRP A 249 4.14 -10.29 3.49
N LYS A 250 5.34 -10.39 2.96
CA LYS A 250 6.51 -10.74 3.77
C LYS A 250 6.80 -9.66 4.80
N ASN A 251 6.95 -10.04 6.06
CA ASN A 251 7.28 -9.12 7.15
C ASN A 251 8.72 -8.60 7.01
N PRO A 252 8.95 -7.27 7.04
CA PRO A 252 10.28 -6.71 7.20
C PRO A 252 10.96 -7.23 8.48
N THR A 253 12.25 -7.51 8.38
CA THR A 253 13.04 -8.08 9.49
C THR A 253 14.17 -7.12 9.86
N PRO A 254 14.33 -6.76 11.15
CA PRO A 254 15.43 -5.92 11.60
C PRO A 254 16.79 -6.62 11.38
N PRO A 255 17.87 -5.87 11.14
CA PRO A 255 19.21 -6.43 11.03
C PRO A 255 19.56 -7.31 12.25
N GLY A 256 20.08 -8.51 11.99
CA GLY A 256 20.44 -9.46 13.05
C GLY A 256 19.25 -10.12 13.77
N GLY A 257 18.01 -9.86 13.35
CA GLY A 257 16.82 -10.46 13.95
C GLY A 257 16.48 -9.94 15.36
N ASP A 258 17.08 -8.82 15.78
CA ASP A 258 16.77 -8.19 17.06
C ASP A 258 15.61 -7.21 16.92
N TYR A 259 14.44 -7.59 17.44
CA TYR A 259 13.21 -6.79 17.39
C TYR A 259 13.09 -5.79 18.55
N ARG A 260 13.99 -5.79 19.54
CA ARG A 260 13.89 -4.93 20.72
C ARG A 260 14.44 -3.53 20.44
N VAL A 261 13.64 -2.51 20.69
CA VAL A 261 14.06 -1.10 20.71
C VAL A 261 14.11 -0.65 22.17
N LEU A 262 15.31 -0.28 22.62
CA LEU A 262 15.55 0.08 24.02
C LEU A 262 14.72 1.30 24.44
N ALA A 263 14.31 1.34 25.71
CA ALA A 263 13.66 2.48 26.34
C ALA A 263 14.45 3.79 26.20
N ASN A 264 13.77 4.92 26.43
CA ASN A 264 14.38 6.24 26.62
C ASN A 264 15.26 6.73 25.45
N GLY A 265 14.72 6.65 24.24
CA GLY A 265 15.33 7.15 23.01
C GLY A 265 16.09 6.10 22.20
N GLY A 266 15.92 4.82 22.47
CA GLY A 266 16.50 3.77 21.64
C GLY A 266 15.96 3.84 20.20
N THR A 267 16.82 3.54 19.23
CA THR A 267 16.47 3.61 17.81
C THR A 267 16.77 2.32 17.07
N LYS A 268 16.02 2.02 16.01
CA LYS A 268 16.27 0.87 15.15
C LYS A 268 15.83 1.12 13.72
N ASN A 269 16.65 0.75 12.75
CA ASN A 269 16.28 0.83 11.34
C ASN A 269 15.88 -0.55 10.82
N VAL A 270 14.77 -0.61 10.10
CA VAL A 270 14.30 -1.81 9.40
C VAL A 270 14.05 -1.46 7.94
N THR A 271 14.63 -2.25 7.04
CA THR A 271 14.50 -2.02 5.60
C THR A 271 13.43 -2.94 5.02
N LEU A 272 12.48 -2.35 4.29
CA LEU A 272 11.59 -3.04 3.37
C LEU A 272 12.27 -3.11 2.00
N ILE A 273 12.42 -4.32 1.49
CA ILE A 273 12.78 -4.57 0.09
C ILE A 273 11.49 -4.45 -0.71
N GLU A 274 11.45 -3.52 -1.67
CA GLU A 274 10.26 -3.30 -2.48
C GLU A 274 10.14 -4.36 -3.57
N ASN A 275 9.12 -5.21 -3.44
CA ASN A 275 8.66 -6.03 -4.54
C ASN A 275 7.26 -5.54 -4.93
N VAL A 276 7.11 -5.17 -6.19
CA VAL A 276 5.86 -4.61 -6.70
C VAL A 276 4.92 -5.74 -7.10
N TYR A 277 3.71 -5.71 -6.57
CA TYR A 277 2.61 -6.58 -6.94
C TYR A 277 1.52 -5.78 -7.68
N PRO A 278 1.36 -5.98 -9.00
CA PRO A 278 0.31 -5.35 -9.80
C PRO A 278 -1.01 -6.10 -9.66
N LEU A 279 -1.90 -5.59 -8.80
CA LEU A 279 -3.23 -6.18 -8.64
C LEU A 279 -4.11 -5.94 -9.89
N SER A 280 -3.87 -4.83 -10.59
CA SER A 280 -4.51 -4.47 -11.85
C SER A 280 -3.59 -3.54 -12.65
N SER A 281 -3.99 -3.15 -13.86
CA SER A 281 -3.26 -2.17 -14.68
C SER A 281 -3.11 -0.78 -14.04
N THR A 282 -3.86 -0.49 -12.98
CA THR A 282 -3.88 0.82 -12.30
C THR A 282 -3.50 0.74 -10.83
N GLN A 283 -3.22 -0.44 -10.27
CA GLN A 283 -2.92 -0.61 -8.85
C GLN A 283 -1.66 -1.44 -8.64
N HIS A 284 -0.59 -0.76 -8.20
CA HIS A 284 0.72 -1.34 -7.93
C HIS A 284 1.05 -1.26 -6.44
N LEU A 285 0.91 -2.38 -5.74
CA LEU A 285 1.18 -2.44 -4.31
C LEU A 285 2.63 -2.85 -4.06
N VAL A 286 3.25 -2.27 -3.04
CA VAL A 286 4.62 -2.61 -2.61
C VAL A 286 4.59 -3.41 -1.31
N TRP A 287 3.75 -2.99 -0.35
CA TRP A 287 3.49 -3.72 0.88
C TRP A 287 2.25 -3.13 1.55
N SER A 288 1.41 -3.96 2.15
CA SER A 288 0.28 -3.51 2.94
C SER A 288 0.14 -4.39 4.18
N GLY A 289 -0.14 -3.78 5.32
CA GLY A 289 -0.23 -4.48 6.59
C GLY A 289 -0.23 -3.52 7.75
N VAL A 290 0.09 -4.02 8.93
CA VAL A 290 0.12 -3.23 10.15
C VAL A 290 1.48 -3.26 10.81
N ILE A 291 1.84 -2.13 11.42
CA ILE A 291 3.05 -1.97 12.21
C ILE A 291 2.63 -1.61 13.64
N GLY A 292 3.06 -2.38 14.63
CA GLY A 292 2.72 -2.17 16.04
C GLY A 292 3.94 -2.20 16.95
N GLY A 293 3.72 -2.01 18.24
CA GLY A 293 4.74 -2.14 19.29
C GLY A 293 4.26 -3.08 20.39
N ARG A 294 5.10 -4.04 20.77
CA ARG A 294 4.79 -5.05 21.80
C ARG A 294 5.57 -4.75 23.06
N THR A 295 4.98 -5.01 24.23
CA THR A 295 5.62 -4.73 25.53
C THR A 295 5.91 -5.99 26.33
N SER A 296 6.95 -5.92 27.14
CA SER A 296 7.33 -6.95 28.12
C SER A 296 7.37 -8.35 27.52
N CYS A 297 8.10 -8.47 26.39
CA CYS A 297 8.26 -9.72 25.66
C CYS A 297 9.33 -10.62 26.26
N THR A 298 8.99 -11.89 26.35
CA THR A 298 9.87 -13.02 26.67
C THR A 298 9.95 -13.95 25.47
N THR A 299 10.75 -15.01 25.53
CA THR A 299 10.82 -16.00 24.45
C THR A 299 9.50 -16.72 24.20
N THR A 300 8.54 -16.66 25.12
CA THR A 300 7.24 -17.34 25.03
C THR A 300 6.07 -16.42 24.68
N GLY A 301 6.26 -15.10 24.70
CA GLY A 301 5.20 -14.15 24.39
C GLY A 301 5.38 -12.79 25.09
N CYS A 302 4.49 -11.86 24.75
CA CYS A 302 4.46 -10.48 25.23
C CYS A 302 3.25 -10.20 26.13
N SER A 303 3.32 -9.12 26.92
CA SER A 303 2.22 -8.70 27.79
C SER A 303 1.12 -7.93 27.06
N THR A 304 1.49 -7.15 26.04
CA THR A 304 0.54 -6.45 25.16
C THR A 304 0.94 -6.66 23.71
N ALA A 305 -0.05 -6.63 22.81
CA ALA A 305 0.15 -6.84 21.37
C ALA A 305 0.94 -8.12 21.04
N ASP A 306 0.80 -9.20 21.82
CA ASP A 306 1.51 -10.44 21.51
C ASP A 306 1.11 -10.95 20.13
N CYS A 307 2.05 -11.55 19.41
CA CYS A 307 1.78 -12.17 18.12
C CYS A 307 2.35 -13.59 18.06
N GLY A 308 2.61 -14.22 19.21
CA GLY A 308 3.20 -15.57 19.29
C GLY A 308 4.68 -15.66 18.88
N GLY A 309 5.33 -14.54 18.55
CA GLY A 309 6.74 -14.49 18.17
C GLY A 309 7.73 -14.33 19.33
N GLY A 310 7.24 -14.14 20.57
CA GLY A 310 8.08 -13.83 21.72
C GLY A 310 8.98 -12.60 21.48
N THR A 311 10.28 -12.71 21.76
CA THR A 311 11.26 -11.65 21.46
C THR A 311 11.63 -11.53 19.97
N GLY A 312 11.20 -12.49 19.13
CA GLY A 312 11.38 -12.47 17.68
C GLY A 312 10.23 -11.77 16.95
N GLY A 313 10.18 -11.90 15.63
CA GLY A 313 9.14 -11.30 14.78
C GLY A 313 7.81 -12.05 14.81
N CYS A 314 6.75 -11.42 14.30
CA CYS A 314 5.45 -12.06 14.20
C CYS A 314 5.45 -13.14 13.11
N PRO A 315 4.95 -14.35 13.41
CA PRO A 315 4.69 -15.38 12.40
C PRO A 315 3.76 -14.86 11.31
N VAL A 316 3.93 -15.41 10.10
CA VAL A 316 3.06 -15.08 8.96
C VAL A 316 1.59 -15.37 9.29
N GLY A 317 0.68 -14.50 8.83
CA GLY A 317 -0.76 -14.65 9.03
C GLY A 317 -1.24 -14.42 10.48
N ARG A 318 -0.33 -14.26 11.44
CA ARG A 318 -0.68 -14.00 12.84
C ARG A 318 -0.77 -12.50 13.12
N GLY A 319 -2.00 -12.04 13.36
CA GLY A 319 -2.27 -10.69 13.86
C GLY A 319 -1.76 -10.45 15.28
N LEU A 320 -1.72 -9.17 15.67
CA LEU A 320 -1.47 -8.76 17.05
C LEU A 320 -2.69 -9.10 17.91
N ASP A 321 -2.44 -9.68 19.09
CA ASP A 321 -3.42 -9.83 20.15
C ASP A 321 -3.84 -8.42 20.61
N GLN A 322 -5.13 -8.16 20.57
CA GLN A 322 -5.67 -6.84 20.84
C GLN A 322 -6.07 -6.71 22.32
N PRO A 323 -6.04 -5.51 22.94
CA PRO A 323 -5.81 -4.20 22.35
C PRO A 323 -4.39 -3.91 21.82
N ALA A 324 -4.29 -3.33 20.62
CA ALA A 324 -3.02 -2.90 20.04
C ALA A 324 -3.19 -1.69 19.11
N GLN A 325 -2.45 -0.61 19.40
CA GLN A 325 -2.35 0.54 18.49
C GLN A 325 -1.43 0.19 17.32
N GLN A 326 -1.81 0.61 16.12
CA GLN A 326 -1.15 0.20 14.88
C GLN A 326 -0.98 1.38 13.93
N ALA A 327 0.07 1.36 13.12
CA ALA A 327 0.13 2.11 11.88
C ALA A 327 -0.35 1.19 10.74
N GLU A 328 -1.21 1.70 9.85
CA GLU A 328 -1.77 0.93 8.73
C GLU A 328 -1.27 1.47 7.37
N PRO A 329 0.00 1.25 6.98
CA PRO A 329 0.45 1.71 5.69
C PRO A 329 0.07 0.73 4.57
N THR A 330 -0.28 1.32 3.44
CA THR A 330 -0.31 0.68 2.12
C THR A 330 0.67 1.44 1.23
N PHE A 331 1.83 0.86 1.00
CA PHE A 331 2.86 1.41 0.14
C PHE A 331 2.59 1.05 -1.32
N GLN A 332 2.76 2.01 -2.21
CA GLN A 332 2.50 1.87 -3.65
C GLN A 332 3.61 2.52 -4.46
N GLN A 333 3.68 2.22 -5.75
CA GLN A 333 4.68 2.84 -6.64
C GLN A 333 4.41 4.32 -6.89
N GLU A 334 3.15 4.77 -6.86
CA GLU A 334 2.76 6.13 -7.21
C GLU A 334 2.65 7.03 -5.97
N SER A 335 1.90 6.57 -4.97
CA SER A 335 1.71 7.27 -3.70
C SER A 335 1.33 6.29 -2.60
N ASP A 336 1.92 6.46 -1.43
CA ASP A 336 1.55 5.69 -0.25
C ASP A 336 0.28 6.24 0.37
N PHE A 337 -0.37 5.39 1.15
CA PHE A 337 -1.45 5.73 2.07
C PHE A 337 -1.13 5.17 3.44
N TYR A 338 -1.38 5.92 4.50
CA TYR A 338 -1.07 5.50 5.86
C TYR A 338 -1.90 6.27 6.88
N ASP A 339 -2.07 5.66 8.04
CA ASP A 339 -2.73 6.23 9.20
C ASP A 339 -2.22 5.58 10.49
N ILE A 340 -2.62 6.13 11.64
CA ILE A 340 -2.48 5.49 12.95
C ILE A 340 -3.88 5.13 13.43
N THR A 341 -4.11 3.87 13.77
CA THR A 341 -5.40 3.32 14.17
C THR A 341 -5.42 2.86 15.61
N GLY A 342 -6.52 3.18 16.28
CA GLY A 342 -6.88 2.70 17.61
C GLY A 342 -8.22 1.98 17.61
N ILE A 343 -8.77 1.62 16.45
CA ILE A 343 -10.06 0.91 16.34
C ILE A 343 -10.06 -0.33 17.23
N ASN A 344 -8.94 -1.05 17.23
CA ASN A 344 -8.74 -2.25 18.03
C ASN A 344 -8.13 -1.96 19.41
N GLY A 345 -8.23 -0.74 19.90
CA GLY A 345 -7.71 -0.33 21.19
C GLY A 345 -6.24 0.08 21.16
N ILE A 346 -5.74 0.47 22.31
CA ILE A 346 -4.44 1.16 22.44
C ILE A 346 -3.65 0.46 23.51
N ASN A 347 -2.39 0.11 23.21
CA ASN A 347 -1.42 -0.35 24.21
C ASN A 347 -0.23 0.61 24.35
N ILE A 348 0.18 1.25 23.24
CA ILE A 348 1.27 2.24 23.22
C ILE A 348 0.90 3.37 22.24
N PRO A 349 1.01 4.66 22.63
CA PRO A 349 0.93 5.77 21.69
C PRO A 349 2.00 5.69 20.60
N MET A 350 1.66 6.05 19.37
CA MET A 350 2.61 6.00 18.26
C MET A 350 2.35 7.06 17.18
N SER A 351 3.40 7.45 16.47
CA SER A 351 3.33 8.27 15.26
C SER A 351 3.94 7.55 14.05
N ILE A 352 3.54 7.96 12.85
CA ILE A 352 4.22 7.63 11.60
C ILE A 352 4.45 8.93 10.80
N GLU A 353 5.68 9.16 10.37
CA GLU A 353 6.09 10.40 9.74
C GLU A 353 6.94 10.11 8.48
N PRO A 354 6.54 10.58 7.30
CA PRO A 354 7.35 10.42 6.09
C PRO A 354 8.63 11.25 6.17
N GLN A 355 9.71 10.76 5.57
CA GLN A 355 11.07 11.27 5.76
C GLN A 355 11.68 11.69 4.42
N GLY A 356 12.45 12.78 4.43
CA GLY A 356 13.07 13.33 3.22
C GLY A 356 12.07 13.95 2.24
N VAL A 357 10.84 14.21 2.70
CA VAL A 357 9.77 14.88 1.95
C VAL A 357 9.33 16.14 2.69
N THR A 358 8.70 17.06 1.96
CA THR A 358 8.08 18.25 2.57
C THR A 358 6.57 18.04 2.57
N ARG A 359 5.92 18.32 3.71
CA ARG A 359 4.45 18.37 3.79
C ARG A 359 3.92 19.36 2.76
N ASP A 360 2.79 19.02 2.13
CA ASP A 360 2.18 19.92 1.16
C ASP A 360 1.79 21.26 1.81
N ALA A 361 2.02 22.35 1.07
CA ALA A 361 1.80 23.70 1.56
C ALA A 361 0.30 24.03 1.74
N VAL A 362 -0.59 23.28 1.08
CA VAL A 362 -2.04 23.47 1.09
C VAL A 362 -2.74 22.38 1.89
N ASN A 363 -2.49 21.11 1.61
CA ASN A 363 -3.16 19.99 2.25
C ASN A 363 -2.28 19.35 3.35
N PRO A 364 -2.64 19.49 4.65
CA PRO A 364 -1.81 18.97 5.73
C PRO A 364 -1.85 17.43 5.82
N TYR A 365 -2.73 16.75 5.08
CA TYR A 365 -2.78 15.29 4.96
C TYR A 365 -1.83 14.73 3.89
N THR A 366 -1.30 15.57 3.00
CA THR A 366 -0.32 15.17 1.99
C THR A 366 1.10 15.32 2.54
N CYS A 367 1.78 14.19 2.69
CA CYS A 367 3.03 14.03 3.43
C CYS A 367 2.94 14.62 4.85
N GLY A 368 1.77 14.51 5.48
CA GLY A 368 1.56 14.78 6.89
C GLY A 368 2.03 13.63 7.78
N ALA A 369 1.94 13.81 9.09
CA ALA A 369 2.47 12.87 10.07
C ALA A 369 1.47 12.65 11.21
N PRO A 370 0.59 11.65 11.12
CA PRO A 370 -0.33 11.35 12.22
C PRO A 370 0.44 10.94 13.48
N GLY A 371 -0.05 11.40 14.64
CA GLY A 371 0.49 11.03 15.95
C GLY A 371 1.62 11.90 16.49
N ILE A 372 2.09 12.91 15.75
CA ILE A 372 3.14 13.81 16.25
C ILE A 372 2.62 14.83 17.26
N THR A 373 3.50 15.34 18.11
CA THR A 373 3.18 16.24 19.24
C THR A 373 3.16 17.73 18.88
N VAL A 374 3.10 18.06 17.60
CA VAL A 374 3.10 19.45 17.11
C VAL A 374 2.01 19.65 16.07
N ASP A 375 1.47 20.87 16.02
CA ASP A 375 0.47 21.25 15.04
C ASP A 375 1.00 21.15 13.62
N GLN A 376 0.16 20.66 12.71
CA GLN A 376 0.46 20.49 11.31
C GLN A 376 -0.24 21.56 10.49
N VAL A 377 0.45 22.68 10.29
CA VAL A 377 -0.08 23.88 9.65
C VAL A 377 0.16 23.84 8.15
N SER A 378 -0.89 24.14 7.37
CA SER A 378 -0.86 24.42 5.94
C SER A 378 -1.82 25.57 5.62
N THR A 379 -1.87 26.04 4.37
CA THR A 379 -2.82 27.10 3.98
C THR A 379 -4.27 26.60 3.92
N GLY A 380 -4.48 25.31 3.66
CA GLY A 380 -5.80 24.67 3.67
C GLY A 380 -6.33 24.30 5.05
N GLY A 381 -5.54 24.46 6.11
CA GLY A 381 -5.98 24.26 7.50
C GLY A 381 -4.87 23.81 8.44
N THR A 382 -5.26 23.39 9.63
CA THR A 382 -4.32 22.85 10.63
C THR A 382 -4.87 21.57 11.20
N ILE A 383 -4.01 20.55 11.31
CA ILE A 383 -4.29 19.35 12.11
C ILE A 383 -3.59 19.56 13.46
N GLY A 384 -4.34 19.49 14.56
CA GLY A 384 -3.81 19.69 15.90
C GLY A 384 -2.82 18.61 16.32
N ALA A 385 -1.93 18.99 17.24
CA ALA A 385 -0.99 18.08 17.89
C ALA A 385 -1.68 16.90 18.60
N CYS A 386 -0.99 15.77 18.65
CA CYS A 386 -1.34 14.65 19.52
C CYS A 386 -0.57 14.78 20.84
N ASP A 387 -1.26 15.14 21.92
CA ASP A 387 -0.66 15.21 23.26
C ASP A 387 -0.58 13.82 23.93
N TRP A 388 -1.33 12.85 23.41
CA TRP A 388 -1.46 11.50 23.95
C TRP A 388 -1.89 11.46 25.42
N SER A 389 -2.52 12.52 25.89
CA SER A 389 -3.07 12.68 27.24
C SER A 389 -4.55 12.29 27.24
N PHE A 390 -4.79 11.01 27.45
CA PHE A 390 -6.13 10.46 27.45
C PHE A 390 -6.94 10.86 28.69
N THR A 391 -8.15 11.39 28.46
CA THR A 391 -9.12 11.71 29.52
C THR A 391 -10.42 10.93 29.27
N PRO A 392 -10.46 9.61 29.55
CA PRO A 392 -11.65 8.82 29.29
C PRO A 392 -12.83 9.24 30.19
N PRO A 393 -14.08 9.10 29.73
CA PRO A 393 -15.27 9.46 30.53
C PRO A 393 -15.43 8.67 31.84
N SER A 394 -14.78 7.51 31.93
CA SER A 394 -14.74 6.70 33.15
C SER A 394 -13.53 5.75 33.12
N ASN A 395 -13.21 5.16 34.27
CA ASN A 395 -12.18 4.14 34.36
C ASN A 395 -12.57 2.82 33.66
N ASN A 396 -13.81 2.67 33.17
CA ASN A 396 -14.19 1.47 32.41
C ASN A 396 -13.51 1.40 31.03
N TYR A 397 -12.94 2.50 30.55
CA TYR A 397 -12.15 2.53 29.31
C TYR A 397 -10.69 2.11 29.53
N ILE A 398 -10.23 2.03 30.78
CA ILE A 398 -8.84 1.68 31.11
C ILE A 398 -8.71 0.16 31.10
N TRP A 399 -7.72 -0.34 30.35
CA TRP A 399 -7.36 -1.76 30.32
C TRP A 399 -6.24 -2.05 31.32
N VAL A 400 -6.52 -2.99 32.22
CA VAL A 400 -5.58 -3.46 33.24
C VAL A 400 -5.42 -4.97 33.21
N ALA A 401 -4.30 -5.45 33.75
CA ALA A 401 -4.09 -6.88 34.01
C ALA A 401 -5.14 -7.46 34.97
N THR A 402 -5.41 -8.76 34.84
CA THR A 402 -6.32 -9.49 35.74
C THR A 402 -5.67 -9.75 37.10
N GLY A 403 -6.45 -9.67 38.19
CA GLY A 403 -6.12 -10.33 39.46
C GLY A 403 -5.96 -9.43 40.70
N GLY A 404 -6.11 -8.12 40.59
CA GLY A 404 -6.01 -7.22 41.76
C GLY A 404 -7.35 -6.93 42.45
N ALA A 405 -7.27 -6.09 43.49
CA ALA A 405 -8.40 -5.72 44.34
C ALA A 405 -9.42 -4.85 43.61
N ASN A 406 -10.67 -4.85 44.08
CA ASN A 406 -11.70 -3.95 43.57
C ASN A 406 -11.33 -2.47 43.80
N CYS A 407 -11.58 -1.63 42.81
CA CYS A 407 -11.26 -0.20 42.86
C CYS A 407 -12.36 0.66 42.23
N ASN A 408 -12.33 1.96 42.53
CA ASN A 408 -13.18 2.97 41.92
C ASN A 408 -12.38 4.06 41.20
N VAL A 409 -11.22 4.44 41.74
CA VAL A 409 -10.32 5.46 41.20
C VAL A 409 -8.87 4.97 41.20
N ASN A 410 -7.98 5.62 40.45
CA ASN A 410 -6.58 5.19 40.39
C ASN A 410 -5.86 5.24 41.74
N GLY A 411 -6.19 6.21 42.59
CA GLY A 411 -5.62 6.32 43.94
C GLY A 411 -5.99 5.18 44.90
N ASP A 412 -6.88 4.25 44.50
CA ASP A 412 -7.11 3.00 45.23
C ASP A 412 -6.01 1.95 44.95
N CYS A 413 -5.15 2.19 43.95
CA CYS A 413 -4.19 1.23 43.39
C CYS A 413 -2.74 1.67 43.62
N ASP A 414 -1.78 0.76 43.41
CA ASP A 414 -0.35 1.10 43.47
C ASP A 414 0.11 1.82 42.18
N GLU A 415 -0.22 3.10 42.07
CA GLU A 415 0.12 3.93 40.91
C GLU A 415 1.64 4.02 40.68
N ALA A 416 2.45 3.98 41.75
CA ALA A 416 3.90 3.97 41.68
C ALA A 416 4.45 2.62 41.16
N GLY A 417 3.78 1.52 41.47
CA GLY A 417 4.02 0.19 40.90
C GLY A 417 3.50 0.00 39.48
N GLY A 418 2.79 0.99 38.94
CA GLY A 418 2.22 0.97 37.59
C GLY A 418 0.82 0.38 37.49
N GLU A 419 0.13 0.25 38.63
CA GLU A 419 -1.27 -0.13 38.63
C GLU A 419 -2.19 1.06 38.34
N ALA A 420 -3.26 0.80 37.60
CA ALA A 420 -4.39 1.71 37.43
C ALA A 420 -5.67 1.02 37.88
N CYS A 421 -6.73 1.79 38.08
CA CYS A 421 -8.05 1.22 38.27
C CYS A 421 -8.76 1.11 36.91
N GLY A 422 -9.08 -0.11 36.47
CA GLY A 422 -9.70 -0.32 35.15
C GLY A 422 -10.43 -1.65 35.01
N LEU A 423 -10.92 -1.94 33.80
CA LEU A 423 -11.50 -3.24 33.46
C LEU A 423 -10.41 -4.22 33.05
N SER A 424 -10.44 -5.40 33.64
CA SER A 424 -9.64 -6.54 33.18
C SER A 424 -10.42 -7.44 32.21
N PRO A 425 -9.72 -8.26 31.40
CA PRO A 425 -10.38 -9.28 30.58
C PRO A 425 -11.32 -10.20 31.39
N ALA A 426 -10.95 -10.53 32.63
CA ALA A 426 -11.80 -11.35 33.50
C ALA A 426 -13.11 -10.66 33.88
N ASN A 427 -13.11 -9.33 34.10
CA ASN A 427 -14.35 -8.59 34.36
C ASN A 427 -15.26 -8.58 33.14
N ILE A 428 -14.69 -8.45 31.94
CA ILE A 428 -15.43 -8.48 30.68
C ILE A 428 -16.07 -9.86 30.47
N ILE A 429 -15.30 -10.94 30.61
CA ILE A 429 -15.82 -12.32 30.50
C ILE A 429 -16.95 -12.58 31.50
N ALA A 430 -16.80 -12.10 32.74
CA ALA A 430 -17.81 -12.24 33.79
C ALA A 430 -19.04 -11.32 33.62
N ASN A 431 -19.10 -10.51 32.55
CA ASN A 431 -20.13 -9.49 32.33
C ASN A 431 -20.30 -8.53 33.52
N SER A 432 -19.19 -8.11 34.12
CA SER A 432 -19.14 -7.28 35.32
C SER A 432 -18.66 -5.86 35.00
N ALA A 433 -19.29 -4.87 35.63
CA ALA A 433 -18.85 -3.47 35.62
C ALA A 433 -17.78 -3.19 36.70
N GLN A 434 -17.44 -4.20 37.51
CA GLN A 434 -16.44 -4.07 38.57
C GLN A 434 -15.06 -3.85 37.97
N ARG A 435 -14.40 -2.77 38.40
CA ARG A 435 -13.00 -2.50 38.08
C ARG A 435 -12.08 -3.09 39.13
N THR A 436 -10.86 -3.38 38.72
CA THR A 436 -9.81 -3.89 39.58
C THR A 436 -8.54 -3.06 39.43
N CYS A 437 -7.75 -2.97 40.51
CA CYS A 437 -6.37 -2.55 40.42
C CYS A 437 -5.58 -3.58 39.62
N GLY A 438 -4.73 -3.12 38.73
CA GLY A 438 -3.83 -3.98 37.99
C GLY A 438 -2.90 -3.16 37.10
N ILE A 439 -1.80 -3.78 36.66
CA ILE A 439 -0.83 -3.15 35.77
C ILE A 439 -1.56 -2.55 34.56
N PHE A 440 -1.35 -1.26 34.32
CA PHE A 440 -1.92 -0.57 33.18
C PHE A 440 -1.38 -1.18 31.87
N LYS A 441 -2.30 -1.57 30.99
CA LYS A 441 -1.98 -2.16 29.68
C LYS A 441 -2.41 -1.30 28.51
N GLY A 442 -3.25 -0.29 28.74
CA GLY A 442 -3.72 0.62 27.71
C GLY A 442 -5.21 0.95 27.85
N TYR A 443 -5.91 1.04 26.71
CA TYR A 443 -7.32 1.42 26.67
C TYR A 443 -8.18 0.49 25.81
N TRP A 444 -9.39 0.26 26.31
CA TRP A 444 -10.42 -0.54 25.66
C TRP A 444 -11.17 0.24 24.60
N THR A 445 -11.45 -0.39 23.46
CA THR A 445 -12.51 0.06 22.55
C THR A 445 -13.67 -0.91 22.57
N ALA A 446 -14.81 -0.44 22.06
CA ALA A 446 -15.98 -1.28 21.91
C ALA A 446 -15.66 -2.54 21.10
N ASN A 447 -14.79 -2.44 20.08
CA ASN A 447 -14.38 -3.56 19.25
C ASN A 447 -13.79 -4.70 20.08
N GLN A 448 -12.96 -4.34 21.06
CA GLN A 448 -12.27 -5.29 21.91
C GLN A 448 -13.16 -5.87 22.99
N VAL A 449 -13.90 -5.02 23.70
CA VAL A 449 -14.80 -5.49 24.75
C VAL A 449 -15.87 -6.43 24.19
N CYS A 450 -16.47 -6.06 23.05
CA CYS A 450 -17.48 -6.88 22.40
C CYS A 450 -16.90 -8.11 21.67
N GLY A 451 -15.64 -8.06 21.23
CA GLY A 451 -14.93 -9.23 20.73
C GLY A 451 -14.64 -10.27 21.81
N ILE A 452 -14.32 -9.83 23.03
CA ILE A 452 -14.08 -10.71 24.20
C ILE A 452 -15.41 -11.30 24.71
N ASN A 453 -16.44 -10.46 24.86
CA ASN A 453 -17.76 -10.91 25.32
C ASN A 453 -18.87 -10.23 24.52
N THR A 454 -19.43 -11.00 23.58
CA THR A 454 -20.53 -10.56 22.71
C THR A 454 -21.84 -10.26 23.45
N SER A 455 -21.92 -10.59 24.74
CA SER A 455 -23.08 -10.34 25.61
C SER A 455 -22.76 -9.34 26.72
N TYR A 456 -21.61 -8.65 26.66
CA TYR A 456 -21.25 -7.64 27.65
C TYR A 456 -22.29 -6.52 27.65
N SER A 457 -22.92 -6.29 28.80
CA SER A 457 -24.09 -5.39 28.92
C SER A 457 -23.84 -4.25 29.90
N GLN A 458 -22.58 -3.91 30.14
CA GLN A 458 -22.20 -2.88 31.10
C GLN A 458 -21.74 -1.63 30.37
N ALA A 459 -22.12 -0.46 30.89
CA ALA A 459 -21.65 0.81 30.34
C ALA A 459 -20.10 0.89 30.41
N PRO A 460 -19.44 1.46 29.39
CA PRO A 460 -20.01 2.12 28.20
C PRO A 460 -20.26 1.17 27.02
N TYR A 461 -19.86 -0.11 27.10
CA TYR A 461 -19.86 -1.03 25.96
C TYR A 461 -21.06 -1.98 26.02
N LEU A 462 -22.15 -1.61 25.34
CA LEU A 462 -23.38 -2.42 25.29
C LEU A 462 -23.37 -3.33 24.06
N CYS A 463 -22.80 -4.53 24.21
CA CYS A 463 -22.55 -5.48 23.12
C CYS A 463 -23.76 -6.34 22.74
N THR A 464 -24.85 -6.32 23.53
CA THR A 464 -26.04 -7.17 23.35
C THR A 464 -26.90 -6.85 22.13
N ASN A 465 -26.57 -5.83 21.33
CA ASN A 465 -27.20 -5.58 20.04
C ASN A 465 -26.50 -6.45 18.98
N ALA A 466 -27.14 -7.57 18.60
CA ALA A 466 -26.52 -8.65 17.81
C ALA A 466 -25.84 -8.14 16.53
N ALA A 467 -24.53 -8.36 16.36
CA ALA A 467 -23.83 -8.13 15.10
C ALA A 467 -24.41 -9.02 13.98
N THR A 468 -24.94 -8.43 12.91
CA THR A 468 -25.34 -9.17 11.71
C THR A 468 -24.16 -9.28 10.74
N ASN A 469 -23.93 -10.49 10.22
CA ASN A 469 -22.95 -10.79 9.17
C ASN A 469 -21.47 -10.49 9.52
N GLY A 470 -21.06 -10.66 10.78
CA GLY A 470 -19.65 -10.51 11.17
C GLY A 470 -19.13 -9.07 11.09
N THR A 471 -20.02 -8.08 11.00
CA THR A 471 -19.67 -6.65 10.99
C THR A 471 -20.05 -5.99 12.31
N PHE A 472 -19.18 -5.12 12.85
CA PHE A 472 -19.43 -4.36 14.07
C PHE A 472 -20.44 -3.19 13.87
N THR A 473 -21.21 -3.20 12.78
CA THR A 473 -22.18 -2.17 12.39
C THR A 473 -23.23 -1.89 13.47
N ASN A 474 -23.65 -2.92 14.22
CA ASN A 474 -24.61 -2.78 15.32
C ASN A 474 -23.96 -2.30 16.64
N MET A 475 -22.63 -2.42 16.78
CA MET A 475 -21.87 -1.92 17.94
C MET A 475 -21.85 -0.40 17.99
N TYR A 476 -21.78 0.22 16.80
CA TYR A 476 -21.93 1.66 16.63
C TYR A 476 -23.40 2.09 16.43
N GLN A 477 -24.34 1.17 16.64
CA GLN A 477 -25.78 1.41 16.60
C GLN A 477 -26.28 2.00 15.27
N CYS A 478 -25.80 1.40 14.18
CA CYS A 478 -26.27 1.68 12.84
C CYS A 478 -27.11 0.50 12.33
N SER A 479 -27.93 0.72 11.29
CA SER A 479 -28.66 -0.38 10.65
C SER A 479 -28.40 -0.41 9.14
N GLY A 480 -27.73 -1.48 8.69
CA GLY A 480 -27.30 -1.67 7.31
C GLY A 480 -26.47 -2.94 7.17
N THR A 481 -26.22 -3.40 5.93
CA THR A 481 -25.60 -4.70 5.64
C THR A 481 -24.09 -4.68 5.39
N GLY A 482 -23.39 -3.54 5.56
CA GLY A 482 -21.95 -3.47 5.30
C GLY A 482 -21.24 -2.16 5.72
N TYR A 483 -19.90 -2.20 5.70
CA TYR A 483 -18.98 -1.08 5.99
C TYR A 483 -19.04 0.04 4.93
N ASP A 484 -19.59 -0.26 3.75
CA ASP A 484 -19.77 0.64 2.60
C ASP A 484 -20.84 1.73 2.84
N GLN A 485 -21.62 1.63 3.91
CA GLN A 485 -22.68 2.59 4.28
C GLN A 485 -22.22 3.63 5.32
N SER A 486 -21.01 4.16 5.16
CA SER A 486 -20.57 5.32 5.95
C SER A 486 -21.47 6.55 5.66
N CYS A 487 -21.76 7.36 6.67
CA CYS A 487 -22.53 8.59 6.47
C CYS A 487 -21.78 9.66 5.65
N TYR A 488 -20.48 9.47 5.38
CA TYR A 488 -19.77 10.28 4.37
C TYR A 488 -20.32 10.03 2.95
N ASN A 489 -20.75 8.80 2.64
CA ASN A 489 -21.15 8.38 1.29
C ASN A 489 -22.67 8.24 1.12
N SER A 490 -23.42 8.09 2.23
CA SER A 490 -24.87 7.81 2.23
C SER A 490 -25.70 9.02 2.71
N SER A 491 -25.59 10.12 1.97
CA SER A 491 -26.27 11.38 2.26
C SER A 491 -27.78 11.18 2.51
N GLY A 492 -28.27 11.62 3.67
CA GLY A 492 -29.68 11.51 4.07
C GLY A 492 -30.11 10.20 4.75
N SER A 493 -29.23 9.20 4.87
CA SER A 493 -29.56 7.94 5.55
C SER A 493 -29.62 8.11 7.07
N THR A 494 -30.75 7.78 7.71
CA THR A 494 -30.87 7.82 9.18
C THR A 494 -30.25 6.59 9.87
N THR A 495 -29.65 5.69 9.10
CA THR A 495 -29.19 4.39 9.58
C THR A 495 -27.73 4.09 9.30
N CYS A 496 -27.03 5.01 8.65
CA CYS A 496 -25.60 4.88 8.32
C CYS A 496 -24.70 4.98 9.57
N CYS A 497 -23.43 4.60 9.41
CA CYS A 497 -22.42 4.67 10.46
C CYS A 497 -21.39 5.78 10.23
N GLY A 498 -20.85 6.31 11.32
CA GLY A 498 -19.72 7.23 11.26
C GLY A 498 -20.11 8.59 10.68
N CYS A 499 -19.10 9.41 10.40
CA CYS A 499 -19.21 10.81 9.96
C CYS A 499 -19.50 11.78 11.11
N HIS A 500 -18.46 12.48 11.53
CA HIS A 500 -18.53 13.61 12.44
C HIS A 500 -17.48 14.65 12.00
N ASN A 501 -17.87 15.92 11.87
CA ASN A 501 -16.87 16.97 11.65
C ASN A 501 -16.26 17.30 13.00
N TRP A 502 -15.12 16.68 13.27
CA TRP A 502 -14.41 16.75 14.55
C TRP A 502 -14.05 18.19 14.99
N GLN A 503 -13.91 19.12 14.05
CA GLN A 503 -13.66 20.54 14.32
C GLN A 503 -14.85 21.33 14.84
N GLU A 504 -16.03 20.72 14.81
CA GLU A 504 -17.26 21.32 15.28
C GLU A 504 -17.71 20.66 16.60
N ALA A 505 -18.69 21.27 17.29
CA ALA A 505 -19.19 20.76 18.56
C ALA A 505 -19.79 19.34 18.41
N PRO A 506 -19.64 18.44 19.41
CA PRO A 506 -19.18 18.72 20.77
C PRO A 506 -17.67 18.61 20.97
N THR A 507 -16.89 18.25 19.94
CA THR A 507 -15.46 17.96 20.08
C THR A 507 -14.58 19.17 19.86
N SER A 508 -14.92 20.03 18.88
CA SER A 508 -14.23 21.30 18.60
C SER A 508 -12.71 21.16 18.47
N LEU A 509 -12.25 20.09 17.81
CA LEU A 509 -10.83 19.79 17.61
C LEU A 509 -10.21 20.69 16.53
N VAL A 510 -8.88 20.78 16.52
CA VAL A 510 -8.17 21.52 15.48
C VAL A 510 -7.98 20.62 14.27
N LEU A 511 -8.89 20.71 13.31
CA LEU A 511 -8.82 20.01 12.02
C LEU A 511 -9.26 20.95 10.88
N PRO A 512 -8.79 20.73 9.63
CA PRO A 512 -9.25 21.53 8.50
C PRO A 512 -10.77 21.46 8.30
N SER A 513 -11.38 22.59 7.94
CA SER A 513 -12.82 22.70 7.67
C SER A 513 -13.16 22.81 6.18
N ASP A 514 -12.15 22.88 5.31
CA ASP A 514 -12.34 22.96 3.86
C ASP A 514 -12.68 21.57 3.30
N PRO A 515 -13.86 21.39 2.64
CA PRO A 515 -14.27 20.11 2.06
C PRO A 515 -13.36 19.63 0.92
N LEU A 516 -12.53 20.49 0.33
CA LEU A 516 -11.51 20.10 -0.65
C LEU A 516 -10.27 19.48 -0.01
N ILE A 517 -10.06 19.72 1.30
CA ILE A 517 -8.92 19.21 2.06
C ILE A 517 -9.29 17.93 2.82
N VAL A 518 -10.44 17.96 3.50
CA VAL A 518 -10.98 16.81 4.22
C VAL A 518 -12.48 16.76 4.04
N ALA A 519 -12.97 15.61 3.61
CA ALA A 519 -14.39 15.44 3.33
C ALA A 519 -15.22 15.75 4.59
N GLN A 520 -16.26 16.57 4.40
CA GLN A 520 -17.16 16.99 5.47
C GLN A 520 -18.45 16.16 5.43
N CYS A 521 -19.08 16.01 6.59
CA CYS A 521 -20.40 15.43 6.71
C CYS A 521 -21.46 16.38 6.13
N ASN A 522 -22.12 15.95 5.05
CA ASN A 522 -22.93 16.80 4.18
C ASN A 522 -24.38 16.99 4.64
N VAL A 523 -24.64 17.10 5.95
CA VAL A 523 -25.99 17.38 6.48
C VAL A 523 -26.01 18.52 7.49
N THR A 524 -27.04 19.36 7.36
CA THR A 524 -27.36 20.45 8.28
C THR A 524 -27.39 19.93 9.72
N GLY A 525 -26.46 20.40 10.56
CA GLY A 525 -26.41 20.04 11.98
C GLY A 525 -25.17 19.26 12.41
N ASN A 526 -24.13 19.16 11.58
CA ASN A 526 -22.80 18.71 12.00
C ASN A 526 -22.75 17.26 12.54
N GLY A 527 -22.89 16.29 11.63
CA GLY A 527 -22.67 14.89 11.96
C GLY A 527 -23.62 13.94 11.26
N SER A 528 -23.42 12.66 11.52
CA SER A 528 -24.26 11.56 11.09
C SER A 528 -25.77 11.88 11.21
N ASN A 529 -26.53 11.58 10.15
CA ASN A 529 -28.01 11.57 10.19
C ASN A 529 -28.58 10.50 11.13
N ASN A 530 -27.72 9.62 11.65
CA ASN A 530 -28.06 8.63 12.64
C ASN A 530 -27.92 9.24 14.06
N ALA A 531 -29.02 9.78 14.57
CA ALA A 531 -29.08 10.36 15.92
C ALA A 531 -28.72 9.35 17.03
N VAL A 532 -28.89 8.05 16.77
CA VAL A 532 -28.56 6.97 17.71
C VAL A 532 -27.04 6.77 17.79
N TRP A 533 -26.35 6.77 16.65
CA TRP A 533 -24.88 6.79 16.60
C TRP A 533 -24.32 8.02 17.33
N SER A 534 -24.86 9.21 17.04
CA SER A 534 -24.40 10.45 17.66
C SER A 534 -24.60 10.47 19.18
N ALA A 535 -25.68 9.86 19.69
CA ALA A 535 -25.95 9.80 21.12
C ALA A 535 -25.11 8.76 21.87
N ASN A 536 -24.76 7.64 21.23
CA ASN A 536 -24.26 6.46 21.94
C ASN A 536 -22.87 6.00 21.51
N ALA A 537 -22.49 6.19 20.24
CA ALA A 537 -21.16 5.84 19.73
C ALA A 537 -20.17 7.00 19.86
N LEU A 538 -20.54 8.19 19.37
CA LEU A 538 -19.64 9.36 19.36
C LEU A 538 -19.03 9.69 20.74
N PRO A 539 -19.76 9.65 21.88
CA PRO A 539 -19.19 9.92 23.19
C PRO A 539 -18.11 8.92 23.63
N THR A 540 -18.10 7.70 23.06
CA THR A 540 -17.08 6.68 23.35
C THR A 540 -15.79 6.89 22.56
N LEU A 541 -15.80 7.77 21.54
CA LEU A 541 -14.72 8.00 20.60
C LEU A 541 -14.06 9.37 20.77
N GLY A 542 -14.81 10.40 21.16
CA GLY A 542 -14.33 11.78 21.17
C GLY A 542 -13.09 12.03 22.02
N TRP A 543 -12.93 11.32 23.15
CA TRP A 543 -11.77 11.48 24.03
C TRP A 543 -10.48 10.86 23.44
N TYR A 544 -10.59 9.84 22.58
CA TYR A 544 -9.45 9.31 21.83
C TYR A 544 -8.95 10.34 20.82
N LYS A 545 -9.88 10.93 20.07
CA LYS A 545 -9.60 11.99 19.10
C LYS A 545 -9.11 13.27 19.75
N ALA A 546 -9.57 13.59 20.96
CA ALA A 546 -9.06 14.73 21.71
C ALA A 546 -7.57 14.56 22.06
N ALA A 547 -7.14 13.35 22.43
CA ALA A 547 -5.73 13.06 22.70
C ALA A 547 -4.87 13.04 21.42
N CYS A 548 -5.48 12.76 20.26
CA CYS A 548 -4.82 12.80 18.96
C CYS A 548 -5.84 13.04 17.82
N PRO A 549 -5.96 14.28 17.29
CA PRO A 549 -6.96 14.63 16.27
C PRO A 549 -6.93 13.77 14.98
N PRO A 550 -5.76 13.41 14.40
CA PRO A 550 -5.70 12.59 13.19
C PRO A 550 -5.82 11.07 13.46
N PHE A 551 -6.24 10.66 14.66
CA PHE A 551 -6.24 9.25 15.05
C PHE A 551 -7.45 8.50 14.48
N TYR A 552 -7.23 7.33 13.88
CA TYR A 552 -8.30 6.55 13.27
C TYR A 552 -9.00 5.66 14.32
N VAL A 553 -10.23 6.03 14.72
CA VAL A 553 -10.88 5.44 15.92
C VAL A 553 -12.12 4.59 15.62
N TYR A 554 -12.60 4.53 14.38
CA TYR A 554 -13.73 3.67 13.98
C TYR A 554 -13.65 3.24 12.49
N PRO A 555 -14.15 2.06 12.10
CA PRO A 555 -13.89 1.42 10.80
C PRO A 555 -14.71 1.95 9.59
N PHE A 556 -15.28 3.17 9.64
CA PHE A 556 -16.17 3.71 8.60
C PHE A 556 -15.57 4.94 7.90
N ASP A 557 -14.32 4.82 7.45
CA ASP A 557 -13.63 5.81 6.61
C ASP A 557 -13.61 7.23 7.18
N ASP A 558 -13.02 7.41 8.37
CA ASP A 558 -12.80 8.74 8.93
C ASP A 558 -11.75 9.51 8.12
N LYS A 559 -12.21 10.36 7.21
CA LYS A 559 -11.34 11.12 6.29
C LYS A 559 -10.39 12.09 6.99
N SER A 560 -10.60 12.38 8.28
CA SER A 560 -9.65 13.15 9.10
C SER A 560 -8.43 12.36 9.60
N SER A 561 -8.29 11.09 9.21
CA SER A 561 -7.23 10.22 9.75
C SER A 561 -6.34 9.57 8.68
N THR A 562 -6.67 9.71 7.40
CA THR A 562 -5.92 9.08 6.30
C THR A 562 -4.98 10.08 5.65
N PHE A 563 -3.72 9.67 5.49
CA PHE A 563 -2.67 10.47 4.88
C PHE A 563 -2.19 9.80 3.61
N SER A 564 -1.62 10.60 2.71
CA SER A 564 -0.91 10.09 1.53
C SER A 564 0.47 10.71 1.43
N CYS A 565 1.41 10.08 0.72
CA CYS A 565 2.69 10.72 0.42
C CYS A 565 3.38 10.10 -0.80
N THR A 566 4.09 10.95 -1.54
CA THR A 566 5.05 10.52 -2.55
C THR A 566 6.27 11.44 -2.52
N ASN A 567 7.46 10.85 -2.61
CA ASN A 567 8.70 11.61 -2.80
C ASN A 567 9.01 11.86 -4.29
N ASN A 568 8.20 11.31 -5.20
CA ASN A 568 8.40 11.41 -6.63
C ASN A 568 7.05 11.33 -7.40
N PRO A 569 6.35 12.46 -7.61
CA PRO A 569 5.04 12.48 -8.27
C PRO A 569 5.04 12.00 -9.73
N THR A 570 6.21 11.97 -10.38
CA THR A 570 6.37 11.62 -11.80
C THR A 570 7.12 10.30 -12.00
N GLY A 571 7.43 9.59 -10.91
CA GLY A 571 8.21 8.36 -10.96
C GLY A 571 7.88 7.45 -9.78
N ILE A 572 8.81 6.56 -9.44
CA ILE A 572 8.57 5.56 -8.39
C ILE A 572 8.78 6.18 -7.02
N ASN A 573 7.75 6.10 -6.20
CA ASN A 573 7.76 6.47 -4.81
C ASN A 573 8.56 5.47 -3.97
N SER A 574 9.41 6.00 -3.10
CA SER A 574 10.29 5.25 -2.19
C SER A 574 10.43 5.98 -0.84
N THR A 575 9.37 6.68 -0.43
CA THR A 575 9.34 7.47 0.80
C THR A 575 9.72 6.61 2.02
N ASN A 576 10.70 7.07 2.79
CA ASN A 576 11.11 6.49 4.06
C ASN A 576 10.18 6.98 5.17
N TYR A 577 10.10 6.25 6.28
CA TYR A 577 9.21 6.60 7.39
C TYR A 577 9.91 6.51 8.74
N LYS A 578 9.59 7.45 9.64
CA LYS A 578 9.93 7.37 11.05
C LYS A 578 8.70 6.95 11.84
N ILE A 579 8.87 5.97 12.73
CA ILE A 579 7.82 5.51 13.65
C ILE A 579 8.31 5.79 15.07
N THR A 580 7.55 6.58 15.82
CA THR A 580 7.92 6.94 17.20
C THR A 580 6.93 6.30 18.15
N TYR A 581 7.42 5.50 19.10
CA TYR A 581 6.63 5.03 20.24
C TYR A 581 6.70 6.05 21.37
N CYS A 582 5.56 6.30 22.04
CA CYS A 582 5.38 7.35 23.04
C CYS A 582 5.85 8.75 22.59
N PRO A 583 5.33 9.31 21.48
CA PRO A 583 5.76 10.63 20.99
C PRO A 583 5.72 11.71 22.07
N GLY A 584 6.82 12.45 22.24
CA GLY A 584 7.02 13.44 23.29
C GLY A 584 7.28 12.85 24.69
N GLY A 585 7.57 11.55 24.78
CA GLY A 585 7.67 10.82 26.05
C GLY A 585 6.31 10.46 26.66
N ASN A 586 5.21 10.69 25.94
CA ASN A 586 3.86 10.42 26.43
C ASN A 586 3.51 8.94 26.28
N SER A 587 3.48 8.20 27.39
CA SER A 587 3.13 6.78 27.43
C SER A 587 1.62 6.51 27.31
N GLY A 588 0.79 7.54 27.40
CA GLY A 588 -0.66 7.42 27.48
C GLY A 588 -1.16 6.86 28.82
N ALA A 589 -0.29 6.60 29.80
CA ALA A 589 -0.72 6.16 31.12
C ALA A 589 -1.58 7.25 31.82
N PRO A 590 -2.59 6.85 32.62
CA PRO A 590 -3.35 7.81 33.41
C PRO A 590 -2.45 8.65 34.32
N ILE A 591 -2.86 9.90 34.59
CA ILE A 591 -2.14 10.79 35.50
C ILE A 591 -1.87 10.08 36.84
N GLY A 592 -0.63 10.11 37.30
CA GLY A 592 -0.18 9.48 38.55
C GLY A 592 0.40 8.08 38.36
N VAL A 593 0.00 7.36 37.32
CA VAL A 593 0.42 5.97 37.07
C VAL A 593 1.78 5.92 36.39
N THR A 594 2.73 5.22 37.01
CA THR A 594 4.07 5.00 36.44
C THR A 594 4.00 3.93 35.34
N PRO A 595 4.35 4.23 34.09
CA PRO A 595 4.18 3.26 33.00
C PRO A 595 5.14 2.07 33.16
N ASN A 596 4.59 0.87 33.40
CA ASN A 596 5.34 -0.36 33.56
C ASN A 596 4.57 -1.58 32.98
N PRO A 597 4.37 -1.61 31.65
CA PRO A 597 3.43 -2.51 30.98
C PRO A 597 3.92 -3.96 30.83
#